data_AF-A0A6G1CUB4-F1
#
_entry.id   AF-A0A6G1CUB4-F1
#
_cell.length_a   1.000
_cell.length_b   1.000
_cell.length_c   1.000
_cell.angle_alpha   90.00
_cell.angle_beta   90.00
_cell.angle_gamma   90.00
#
_symmetry.space_group_name_H-M   'P 1'
#
loop_
_entity.id
_entity.type
_entity.pdbx_description
1 polymer ?
#
loop_
_entity_poly.entity_id
_entity_poly.type
_entity_poly.pdbx_seq_one_letter_code
_entity_poly.pdbx_strand_id
1 'polypeptide(L)' 'MTLEGLEQLDLTHWLMDKINPKTMCIEISPTKTIKITPLKISIVMGTPFGGDELWLPNG' A
#
# COMPACT_ATOMS: atom_id res chain seq x y z
N MET A 1 -15.05 8.81 -7.51
CA MET A 1 -13.71 8.56 -8.11
C MET A 1 -13.57 7.07 -8.30
N THR A 2 -13.45 6.58 -9.53
CA THR A 2 -13.29 5.16 -9.85
C THR A 2 -11.81 4.81 -9.92
N LEU A 3 -11.44 3.64 -9.39
CA LEU A 3 -10.04 3.21 -9.25
C LEU A 3 -9.30 3.10 -10.60
N GLU A 4 -10.04 2.91 -11.70
CA GLU A 4 -9.51 2.68 -13.04
C GLU A 4 -8.93 3.94 -13.72
N GLY A 5 -9.15 5.14 -13.17
CA GLY A 5 -8.70 6.41 -13.76
C GLY A 5 -7.59 7.12 -12.99
N LEU A 6 -6.96 6.44 -12.03
CA LEU A 6 -6.03 7.03 -11.09
C LEU A 6 -4.59 6.88 -11.61
N GLU A 7 -3.86 7.98 -11.79
CA GLU A 7 -2.42 7.91 -12.11
C GLU A 7 -1.67 7.16 -11.00
N GLN A 8 -0.51 6.55 -11.31
CA GLN A 8 0.22 5.68 -10.38
C GLN A 8 0.54 6.36 -9.03
N LEU A 9 0.82 7.67 -9.05
CA LEU A 9 1.05 8.47 -7.85
C LEU A 9 -0.21 8.62 -7.00
N ASP A 10 -1.34 8.90 -7.64
CA ASP A 10 -2.63 9.05 -6.98
C ASP A 10 -3.11 7.73 -6.37
N LEU A 11 -2.83 6.60 -7.03
CA LEU A 11 -3.10 5.27 -6.47
C LEU A 11 -2.25 4.98 -5.24
N THR A 12 -0.98 5.39 -5.26
CA THR A 12 -0.07 5.21 -4.12
C THR A 12 -0.56 6.02 -2.92
N HIS A 13 -0.91 7.29 -3.11
CA HIS A 13 -1.49 8.13 -2.04
C HIS A 13 -2.81 7.55 -1.51
N TRP A 14 -3.70 7.13 -2.41
CA TRP A 14 -4.97 6.53 -2.02
C TRP A 14 -4.76 5.26 -1.18
N LEU A 15 -3.82 4.40 -1.58
CA LEU A 15 -3.49 3.21 -0.82
C LEU A 15 -2.94 3.57 0.56
N MET A 16 -2.02 4.53 0.66
CA MET A 16 -1.46 4.97 1.93
C MET A 16 -2.52 5.52 2.88
N ASP A 17 -3.46 6.34 2.38
CA ASP A 17 -4.57 6.88 3.18
C ASP A 17 -5.51 5.78 3.72
N LYS A 18 -5.65 4.67 2.98
CA LYS A 18 -6.54 3.55 3.34
C LYS A 18 -5.89 2.49 4.20
N ILE A 19 -4.57 2.45 4.28
CA ILE A 19 -3.84 1.46 5.09
C ILE A 19 -3.84 1.90 6.54
N ASN A 20 -4.37 1.06 7.43
CA ASN A 20 -4.14 1.21 8.85
C ASN A 20 -2.67 0.87 9.15
N PRO A 21 -1.85 1.83 9.64
CA PRO A 21 -0.42 1.63 9.80
C PRO A 21 -0.06 0.63 10.91
N LYS A 22 -0.96 0.40 11.89
CA LYS A 22 -0.73 -0.54 12.99
C LYS A 22 -0.98 -1.98 12.58
N THR A 23 -2.00 -2.21 11.77
CA THR A 23 -2.42 -3.56 11.37
C THR A 23 -1.93 -3.95 9.98
N MET A 24 -1.44 -2.98 9.19
CA MET A 24 -1.11 -3.11 7.78
C MET A 24 -2.29 -3.67 6.98
N CYS A 25 -3.49 -3.11 7.19
CA CYS A 25 -4.72 -3.59 6.58
C CYS A 25 -5.48 -2.47 5.88
N ILE A 26 -6.09 -2.79 4.75
CA ILE A 26 -7.12 -1.97 4.08
C ILE A 26 -8.47 -2.60 4.34
N GLU A 27 -9.36 -1.88 5.00
CA GLU A 27 -10.76 -2.30 5.19
C GLU A 27 -11.59 -1.85 3.99
N ILE A 28 -12.20 -2.83 3.31
CA ILE A 28 -13.11 -2.57 2.18
C ILE A 28 -14.57 -2.60 2.66
N SER A 29 -14.86 -3.49 3.61
CA SER A 29 -16.15 -3.57 4.30
C SER A 29 -15.93 -4.18 5.70
N PRO A 30 -16.94 -4.15 6.60
CA PRO A 30 -16.82 -4.70 7.96
C PRO A 30 -16.38 -6.17 8.02
N THR A 31 -16.55 -6.93 6.94
CA THR A 31 -16.19 -8.36 6.84
C THR A 31 -15.08 -8.63 5.83
N LYS A 32 -14.63 -7.61 5.07
CA LYS A 32 -13.62 -7.76 4.03
C LYS A 32 -12.44 -6.84 4.30
N THR A 33 -11.33 -7.46 4.68
CA THR A 33 -10.06 -6.78 4.92
C THR A 33 -9.00 -7.35 4.01
N ILE A 34 -8.23 -6.48 3.37
CA ILE A 34 -7.01 -6.87 2.67
C ILE A 34 -5.84 -6.60 3.60
N LYS A 35 -5.18 -7.66 4.05
CA LYS A 35 -3.89 -7.53 4.72
C LYS A 35 -2.82 -7.19 3.68
N ILE A 36 -2.14 -6.08 3.92
CA ILE A 36 -0.96 -5.63 3.19
C ILE A 36 0.25 -6.25 3.88
N THR A 37 1.06 -6.92 3.08
CA THR A 37 2.34 -7.49 3.51
C THR A 37 3.43 -6.89 2.65
N PRO A 38 4.70 -6.91 3.10
CA PRO A 38 5.82 -6.51 2.26
C PRO A 38 5.82 -7.20 0.89
N LEU A 39 5.34 -8.46 0.82
CA LEU A 39 5.23 -9.22 -0.44
C LEU A 39 4.19 -8.64 -1.39
N LYS A 40 3.04 -8.22 -0.87
CA LYS A 40 2.01 -7.60 -1.71
C LYS A 40 2.44 -6.23 -2.21
N ILE A 41 3.10 -5.45 -1.35
CA ILE A 41 3.69 -4.17 -1.76
C ILE A 41 4.74 -4.39 -2.85
N SER A 42 5.61 -5.40 -2.68
CA SER A 42 6.66 -5.70 -3.66
C SER A 42 6.08 -6.07 -5.03
N ILE A 43 5.00 -6.87 -5.06
CA ILE A 43 4.29 -7.24 -6.29
C ILE A 43 3.64 -6.02 -6.96
N VAL A 44 2.94 -5.17 -6.20
CA VAL A 44 2.20 -4.01 -6.75
C VAL A 44 3.15 -2.90 -7.21
N MET A 45 4.21 -2.64 -6.45
CA MET A 45 5.17 -1.57 -6.74
C MET A 45 6.30 -2.02 -7.67
N GLY A 46 6.37 -3.32 -8.02
CA GLY A 46 7.46 -3.88 -8.81
C GLY A 46 8.82 -3.87 -8.10
N THR A 47 8.83 -3.76 -6.76
CA THR A 47 10.07 -3.79 -5.98
C THR A 47 10.45 -5.24 -5.67
N PRO A 48 11.75 -5.59 -5.64
CA PRO A 48 12.18 -6.93 -5.28
C PRO A 48 11.84 -7.22 -3.81
N PHE A 49 11.27 -8.40 -3.56
CA PHE A 49 10.99 -8.88 -2.20
C PHE A 49 12.33 -9.06 -1.47
N GLY A 50 12.64 -8.16 -0.53
CA GLY A 50 13.92 -8.14 0.18
C GLY A 50 14.98 -7.17 -0.35
N GLY A 51 14.60 -6.16 -1.16
CA GLY A 51 15.46 -4.98 -1.38
C GLY A 51 15.51 -4.10 -0.13
N ASP A 52 16.65 -3.42 0.08
CA ASP A 52 17.00 -2.63 1.28
C ASP A 52 15.81 -1.86 1.90
N GLU A 53 15.83 -1.75 3.23
CA GLU A 53 14.82 -1.02 4.02
C GLU A 53 14.42 0.28 3.34
N LEU A 54 13.11 0.57 3.30
CA LEU A 54 12.61 1.89 2.94
C LEU A 54 13.21 2.89 3.93
N TRP A 55 14.33 3.51 3.54
CA TRP A 55 14.97 4.57 4.31
C TRP A 55 13.95 5.68 4.48
N LEU A 56 13.40 5.79 5.68
CA LEU A 56 12.67 6.99 6.08
C LEU A 56 13.68 8.13 6.08
N PRO A 57 13.41 9.25 5.38
CA PRO A 57 14.31 10.39 5.45
C PRO A 57 14.31 10.89 6.90
N ASN A 58 15.48 10.84 7.53
CA ASN A 58 15.68 11.51 8.81
C ASN A 58 15.58 13.02 8.56
N GLY A 59 14.47 13.62 9.01
CA GLY A 59 14.23 15.05 9.09
C GLY A 59 13.45 15.36 10.36
#